data_AF-A0AAJ8MV60-F1
#
_entry.id   AF-A0AAJ8MV60-F1
#
_cell.length_a   1.000
_cell.length_b   1.000
_cell.length_c   1.000
_cell.angle_alpha   90.00
_cell.angle_beta   90.00
_cell.angle_gamma   90.00
#
_symmetry.space_group_name_H-M   'P 1'
#
loop_
_entity.id
_entity.type
_entity.pdbx_description
1 polymer ?
#
loop_
_entity_poly.entity_id
_entity_poly.type
_entity_poly.pdbx_seq_one_letter_code
_entity_poly.pdbx_strand_id
1 'polypeptide(L)'
;MSYLYGTVQAITPSLPRLRSTTMFVKQLFLILSFAILGFAFQEVPGNPCTGSGPCSYDYSGSEGPVTVFGNCAPGGYCADNGATCDTDYNCYTSCGSGVCGGAGAECTSTNPFTHGQTETTCNTDAGVTCDTRIETCIAPQAGPEPSARRRRSVQPEYPYKQYKPRRAAPSWV
;
A
#
# COMPACT_ATOMS: atom_id res chain seq x y z
N MET A 1 34.75 52.98 83.61
CA MET A 1 35.18 53.48 82.29
C MET A 1 35.70 52.30 81.49
N SER A 2 34.86 51.74 80.60
CA SER A 2 35.23 50.76 79.59
C SER A 2 34.24 50.85 78.42
N TYR A 3 34.80 51.26 77.28
CA TYR A 3 34.50 51.04 75.86
C TYR A 3 33.11 50.66 75.36
N LEU A 4 32.70 51.27 74.24
CA LEU A 4 32.10 50.58 73.09
C LEU A 4 32.28 51.44 71.82
N TYR A 5 33.17 50.98 70.93
CA TYR A 5 33.29 51.42 69.55
C TYR A 5 32.23 50.67 68.72
N GLY A 6 31.35 51.39 68.02
CA GLY A 6 30.38 50.85 67.06
C GLY A 6 30.85 51.08 65.62
N THR A 7 30.96 50.01 64.85
CA THR A 7 31.26 50.01 63.41
C THR A 7 29.98 50.12 62.58
N VAL A 8 30.01 50.95 61.52
CA VAL A 8 28.92 51.09 60.55
C VAL A 8 29.22 50.18 59.34
N GLN A 9 28.33 49.23 59.05
CA GLN A 9 28.42 48.35 57.87
C GLN A 9 27.73 49.00 56.65
N ALA A 10 28.43 49.00 55.51
CA ALA A 10 27.91 49.45 54.22
C ALA A 10 27.14 48.31 53.52
N ILE A 11 25.93 48.61 53.03
CA ILE A 11 25.06 47.71 52.27
C ILE A 11 25.37 47.88 50.78
N THR A 12 25.78 46.81 50.09
CA THR A 12 25.84 46.76 48.62
C THR A 12 24.60 46.03 48.07
N PRO A 13 23.94 46.54 47.01
CA PRO A 13 22.85 45.84 46.36
C PRO A 13 23.39 44.75 45.40
N SER A 14 22.88 43.54 45.54
CA SER A 14 23.15 42.40 44.67
C SER A 14 22.24 42.43 43.42
N LEU A 15 22.85 42.45 42.24
CA LEU A 15 22.14 42.21 40.97
C LEU A 15 21.71 40.73 40.85
N PRO A 16 20.49 40.43 40.35
CA PRO A 16 20.09 39.06 40.08
C PRO A 16 20.86 38.47 38.89
N ARG A 17 21.44 37.29 39.10
CA ARG A 17 22.11 36.48 38.09
C ARG A 17 21.12 36.06 36.98
N LEU A 18 21.26 36.62 35.78
CA LEU A 18 20.77 36.01 34.54
C LEU A 18 21.57 34.72 34.28
N ARG A 19 21.02 33.59 34.73
CA ARG A 19 21.66 32.27 34.59
C ARG A 19 20.67 31.24 34.06
N SER A 20 19.91 31.55 33.00
CA SER A 20 18.96 30.58 32.43
C SER A 20 18.50 30.90 30.99
N THR A 21 19.41 31.13 30.06
CA THR A 21 19.05 31.25 28.63
C THR A 21 19.88 30.34 27.72
N THR A 22 21.10 29.95 28.14
CA THR A 22 21.99 29.12 27.32
C THR A 22 21.65 27.62 27.35
N MET A 23 20.88 27.14 28.32
CA MET A 23 20.45 25.74 28.43
C MET A 23 19.25 25.43 27.52
N PHE A 24 18.29 26.36 27.42
CA PHE A 24 17.10 26.21 26.58
C PHE A 24 17.43 26.22 25.08
N VAL A 25 18.37 27.07 24.64
CA VAL A 25 18.77 27.15 23.22
C VAL A 25 19.42 25.83 22.77
N LYS A 26 20.28 25.23 23.60
CA LYS A 26 20.96 23.97 23.26
C LYS A 26 20.02 22.78 23.17
N GLN A 27 19.01 22.71 24.05
CA GLN A 27 17.97 21.67 23.98
C GLN A 27 17.06 21.84 22.75
N LEU A 28 16.73 23.08 22.36
CA LEU A 28 15.93 23.35 21.17
C LEU A 28 16.65 22.94 19.88
N PHE A 29 17.96 23.22 19.77
CA PHE A 29 18.77 22.78 18.63
C PHE A 29 18.87 21.26 18.52
N LEU A 30 18.94 20.55 19.65
CA LEU A 30 19.01 19.09 19.69
C LEU A 30 17.68 18.43 19.30
N ILE A 31 16.54 18.99 19.71
CA ILE A 31 15.22 18.49 19.32
C ILE A 31 14.95 18.78 17.83
N LEU A 32 15.35 19.96 17.33
CA LEU A 32 15.16 20.33 15.93
C LEU A 32 16.01 19.47 14.98
N SER A 33 17.24 19.09 15.37
CA SER A 33 18.08 18.21 14.56
C SER A 33 17.55 16.78 14.48
N PHE A 34 16.96 16.25 15.57
CA PHE A 34 16.28 14.94 15.53
C PHE A 34 14.98 14.96 14.71
N ALA A 35 14.26 16.09 14.66
CA ALA A 35 13.04 16.22 13.85
C ALA A 35 13.32 16.19 12.34
N ILE A 36 14.48 16.69 11.88
CA ILE A 36 14.84 16.72 10.44
C ILE A 36 15.26 15.32 9.94
N LEU A 37 15.82 14.47 10.81
CA LEU A 37 16.22 13.10 10.47
C LEU A 37 15.02 12.14 10.29
N GLY A 38 13.82 12.53 10.73
CA GLY A 38 12.60 11.71 10.59
C GLY A 38 11.89 11.82 9.25
N PHE A 39 12.26 12.76 8.38
CA PHE A 39 11.60 13.00 7.08
C PHE A 39 12.38 12.46 5.88
N ALA A 40 13.52 11.80 6.10
CA ALA A 40 14.39 11.34 5.00
C ALA A 40 13.96 10.01 4.34
N PHE A 41 12.90 9.36 4.84
CA PHE A 41 12.45 8.06 4.32
C PHE A 41 10.92 7.94 4.29
N GLN A 42 10.23 8.96 3.76
CA GLN A 42 8.91 8.70 3.20
C GLN A 42 9.09 8.49 1.70
N GLU A 43 9.24 7.23 1.29
CA GLU A 43 9.05 6.85 -0.11
C GLU A 43 7.64 7.30 -0.48
N VAL A 44 7.52 8.18 -1.47
CA VAL A 44 6.22 8.69 -1.91
C VAL A 44 5.52 7.51 -2.58
N PRO A 45 4.48 6.96 -1.94
CA PRO A 45 3.84 5.81 -2.50
C PRO A 45 3.01 6.33 -3.69
N GLY A 46 2.97 5.56 -4.79
CA GLY A 46 2.52 6.04 -6.11
C GLY A 46 1.25 6.89 -6.10
N ASN A 47 1.16 7.84 -7.04
CA ASN A 47 0.07 8.81 -7.05
C ASN A 47 -1.31 8.13 -7.07
N PRO A 48 -2.28 8.62 -6.26
CA PRO A 48 -3.66 8.17 -6.35
C PRO A 48 -4.23 8.51 -7.72
N CYS A 49 -5.12 7.66 -8.23
CA CYS A 49 -5.62 7.79 -9.59
C CYS A 49 -7.04 7.22 -9.74
N THR A 50 -7.70 7.54 -10.86
CA THR A 50 -9.03 6.98 -11.24
C THR A 50 -9.08 6.39 -12.66
N GLY A 51 -7.98 6.41 -13.41
CA GLY A 51 -7.90 5.92 -14.78
C GLY A 51 -6.47 5.56 -15.18
N SER A 52 -6.09 5.80 -16.43
CA SER A 52 -4.72 5.58 -16.92
C SER A 52 -3.94 6.89 -16.98
N GLY A 53 -2.62 6.83 -16.79
CA GLY A 53 -1.79 8.03 -16.86
C GLY A 53 -0.33 7.82 -16.45
N PRO A 54 0.46 8.90 -16.42
CA PRO A 54 1.81 8.87 -15.90
C PRO A 54 1.79 8.68 -14.38
N CYS A 55 2.41 7.60 -13.93
CA CYS A 55 2.62 7.25 -12.54
C CYS A 55 4.10 7.50 -12.21
N SER A 56 4.38 8.32 -11.20
CA SER A 56 5.75 8.66 -10.80
C SER A 56 6.06 8.07 -9.43
N TYR A 57 7.21 7.40 -9.30
CA TYR A 57 7.66 6.77 -8.07
C TYR A 57 9.11 7.14 -7.77
N ASP A 58 9.41 7.32 -6.49
CA ASP A 58 10.78 7.44 -6.04
C ASP A 58 11.28 6.05 -5.63
N TYR A 59 12.12 5.44 -6.47
CA TYR A 59 12.75 4.16 -6.14
C TYR A 59 14.03 4.40 -5.32
N SER A 60 14.25 3.56 -4.32
CA SER A 60 15.54 3.52 -3.62
C SER A 60 16.65 3.15 -4.60
N GLY A 61 17.52 4.10 -4.95
CA GLY A 61 18.66 3.89 -5.85
C GLY A 61 18.52 4.47 -7.26
N SER A 62 17.42 5.14 -7.59
CA SER A 62 17.34 5.96 -8.82
C SER A 62 17.84 7.40 -8.55
N GLU A 63 18.44 8.05 -9.55
CA GLU A 63 18.88 9.46 -9.47
C GLU A 63 17.70 10.46 -9.46
N GLY A 64 16.46 9.96 -9.47
CA GLY A 64 15.23 10.75 -9.46
C GLY A 64 13.98 9.87 -9.65
N PRO A 65 12.79 10.50 -9.71
CA PRO A 65 11.53 9.78 -9.88
C PRO A 65 11.48 9.03 -11.21
N VAL A 66 11.11 7.76 -11.16
CA VAL A 66 10.84 6.93 -12.34
C VAL A 66 9.37 7.11 -12.71
N THR A 67 9.12 7.46 -13.97
CA THR A 67 7.76 7.58 -14.52
C THR A 67 7.42 6.38 -15.39
N VAL A 68 6.31 5.72 -15.08
CA VAL A 68 5.70 4.64 -15.87
C VAL A 68 4.32 5.08 -16.33
N PHE A 69 3.81 4.54 -17.43
CA PHE A 69 2.45 4.85 -17.89
C PHE A 69 1.52 3.70 -17.51
N GLY A 70 0.94 3.79 -16.32
CA GLY A 70 0.15 2.71 -15.73
C GLY A 70 -1.36 2.98 -15.72
N ASN A 71 -2.11 1.91 -15.46
CA ASN A 71 -3.52 1.99 -15.09
C ASN A 71 -3.68 2.06 -13.57
N CYS A 72 -4.84 2.48 -13.08
CA CYS A 72 -5.13 2.34 -11.65
C CYS A 72 -5.35 0.89 -11.26
N ALA A 73 -4.74 0.53 -10.13
CA ALA A 73 -5.13 -0.65 -9.39
C ALA A 73 -6.50 -0.43 -8.72
N PRO A 74 -7.20 -1.52 -8.34
CA PRO A 74 -8.45 -1.44 -7.58
C PRO A 74 -8.35 -0.67 -6.27
N GLY A 75 -7.14 -0.59 -5.68
CA GLY A 75 -6.84 0.20 -4.49
C GLY A 75 -6.84 1.72 -4.70
N GLY A 76 -6.99 2.20 -5.94
CA GLY A 76 -7.00 3.63 -6.27
C GLY A 76 -5.61 4.24 -6.46
N TYR A 77 -4.58 3.40 -6.62
CA TYR A 77 -3.20 3.81 -6.80
C TYR A 77 -2.70 3.40 -8.20
N CYS A 78 -1.92 4.28 -8.82
CA CYS A 78 -1.41 4.10 -10.18
C CYS A 78 -0.42 2.93 -10.20
N ALA A 79 -0.37 2.14 -11.27
CA ALA A 79 0.56 1.02 -11.56
C ALA A 79 0.80 -0.02 -10.45
N ASP A 80 0.03 0.04 -9.37
CA ASP A 80 0.10 -0.87 -8.23
C ASP A 80 -0.36 -2.28 -8.62
N ASN A 81 -0.04 -3.26 -7.78
CA ASN A 81 -0.48 -4.63 -8.02
C ASN A 81 -2.01 -4.70 -8.17
N GLY A 82 -2.45 -5.44 -9.19
CA GLY A 82 -3.86 -5.49 -9.59
C GLY A 82 -4.27 -4.50 -10.69
N ALA A 83 -3.44 -3.50 -11.03
CA ALA A 83 -3.64 -2.70 -12.23
C ALA A 83 -3.50 -3.56 -13.49
N THR A 84 -4.29 -3.26 -14.53
CA THR A 84 -4.11 -3.88 -15.85
C THR A 84 -2.83 -3.36 -16.50
N CYS A 85 -2.12 -4.23 -17.23
CA CYS A 85 -0.87 -3.89 -17.90
C CYS A 85 -0.70 -4.68 -19.19
N ASP A 86 0.03 -4.10 -20.15
CA ASP A 86 0.44 -4.80 -21.37
C ASP A 86 1.92 -5.18 -21.31
N THR A 87 2.72 -4.39 -20.59
CA THR A 87 4.16 -4.55 -20.43
C THR A 87 4.59 -4.20 -19.00
N ASP A 88 5.81 -4.59 -18.61
CA ASP A 88 6.37 -4.23 -17.29
C ASP A 88 6.46 -2.71 -17.10
N TYR A 89 6.62 -1.93 -18.18
CA TYR A 89 6.63 -0.46 -18.16
C TYR A 89 5.28 0.17 -17.79
N ASN A 90 4.22 -0.62 -17.62
CA ASN A 90 2.92 -0.16 -17.14
C ASN A 90 2.73 -0.44 -15.64
N CYS A 91 3.71 -1.07 -14.98
CA CYS A 91 3.63 -1.53 -13.59
C CYS A 91 4.73 -0.90 -12.73
N TYR A 92 4.45 -0.82 -11.42
CA TYR A 92 5.44 -0.53 -10.41
C TYR A 92 6.43 -1.70 -10.21
N THR A 93 5.97 -2.93 -10.38
CA THR A 93 6.77 -4.15 -10.25
C THR A 93 7.02 -4.80 -11.62
N SER A 94 6.17 -5.75 -11.99
CA SER A 94 6.23 -6.49 -13.25
C SER A 94 4.81 -6.89 -13.66
N CYS A 95 4.61 -7.01 -14.96
CA CYS A 95 3.35 -7.39 -15.58
C CYS A 95 3.29 -8.90 -15.80
N GLY A 96 2.32 -9.57 -15.17
CA GLY A 96 2.08 -11.00 -15.33
C GLY A 96 0.65 -11.26 -15.75
N SER A 97 0.44 -11.99 -16.85
CA SER A 97 -0.91 -12.32 -17.36
C SER A 97 -1.81 -11.10 -17.55
N GLY A 98 -1.24 -9.95 -17.92
CA GLY A 98 -1.95 -8.70 -18.14
C GLY A 98 -2.31 -7.90 -16.88
N VAL A 99 -1.75 -8.28 -15.72
CA VAL A 99 -1.98 -7.61 -14.43
C VAL A 99 -0.66 -7.37 -13.71
N CYS A 100 -0.48 -6.20 -13.10
CA CYS A 100 0.69 -5.91 -12.27
C CYS A 100 0.72 -6.85 -11.05
N GLY A 101 1.84 -7.57 -10.87
CA GLY A 101 1.97 -8.64 -9.89
C GLY A 101 1.11 -9.89 -10.18
N GLY A 102 0.58 -10.02 -11.40
CA GLY A 102 -0.20 -11.19 -11.82
C GLY A 102 0.66 -12.43 -12.08
N ALA A 103 0.02 -13.55 -12.46
CA ALA A 103 0.74 -14.79 -12.70
C ALA A 103 1.78 -14.62 -13.83
N GLY A 104 3.02 -15.02 -13.58
CA GLY A 104 4.16 -14.83 -14.48
C GLY A 104 4.98 -13.56 -14.22
N ALA A 105 4.52 -12.64 -13.36
CA ALA A 105 5.30 -11.48 -12.95
C ALA A 105 6.47 -11.88 -12.04
N GLU A 106 7.53 -11.07 -12.03
CA GLU A 106 8.66 -11.26 -11.12
C GLU A 106 8.26 -10.96 -9.67
N CYS A 107 8.84 -11.68 -8.71
CA CYS A 107 8.65 -11.45 -7.29
C CYS A 107 9.84 -11.91 -6.44
N THR A 108 10.08 -11.23 -5.33
CA THR A 108 11.16 -11.52 -4.38
C THR A 108 10.64 -11.86 -2.98
N SER A 109 9.36 -11.65 -2.71
CA SER A 109 8.76 -11.85 -1.40
C SER A 109 7.38 -12.51 -1.44
N THR A 110 7.11 -13.32 -0.43
CA THR A 110 5.79 -13.95 -0.19
C THR A 110 4.84 -13.06 0.63
N ASN A 111 5.32 -11.90 1.08
CA ASN A 111 4.50 -10.98 1.82
C ASN A 111 3.34 -10.47 0.95
N PRO A 112 2.17 -10.22 1.55
CA PRO A 112 1.07 -9.61 0.82
C PRO A 112 1.46 -8.23 0.30
N PHE A 113 0.95 -7.88 -0.87
CA PHE A 113 1.19 -6.55 -1.43
C PHE A 113 0.57 -5.48 -0.53
N THR A 114 1.35 -4.44 -0.31
CA THR A 114 0.99 -3.20 0.36
C THR A 114 1.51 -2.05 -0.47
N HIS A 115 0.69 -1.02 -0.65
CA HIS A 115 1.08 0.17 -1.37
C HIS A 115 2.32 0.83 -0.75
N GLY A 116 3.30 1.20 -1.57
CA GLY A 116 4.54 1.86 -1.11
C GLY A 116 5.58 0.90 -0.52
N GLN A 117 5.46 -0.40 -0.75
CA GLN A 117 6.50 -1.34 -0.35
C GLN A 117 7.69 -1.35 -1.32
N THR A 118 8.85 -1.74 -0.79
CA THR A 118 10.10 -1.90 -1.55
C THR A 118 10.27 -3.29 -2.12
N GLU A 119 9.66 -4.30 -1.49
CA GLU A 119 9.73 -5.69 -1.96
C GLU A 119 8.87 -5.88 -3.21
N THR A 120 9.37 -6.63 -4.18
CA THR A 120 8.59 -7.05 -5.35
C THR A 120 7.68 -8.20 -4.94
N THR A 121 6.36 -7.96 -4.84
CA THR A 121 5.37 -8.99 -4.47
C THR A 121 4.32 -9.17 -5.56
N CYS A 122 3.52 -10.22 -5.40
CA CYS A 122 2.41 -10.53 -6.29
C CYS A 122 1.10 -9.87 -5.86
N ASN A 123 0.11 -9.85 -6.75
CA ASN A 123 -1.25 -9.46 -6.44
C ASN A 123 -1.93 -10.54 -5.58
N THR A 124 -1.65 -10.52 -4.28
CA THR A 124 -2.19 -11.47 -3.31
C THR A 124 -3.71 -11.38 -3.17
N ASP A 125 -4.31 -10.22 -3.47
CA ASP A 125 -5.77 -10.05 -3.46
C ASP A 125 -6.47 -10.87 -4.56
N ALA A 126 -5.77 -11.15 -5.67
CA ALA A 126 -6.21 -12.08 -6.71
C ALA A 126 -5.87 -13.55 -6.40
N GLY A 127 -5.31 -13.84 -5.23
CA GLY A 127 -4.87 -15.18 -4.83
C GLY A 127 -3.58 -15.64 -5.51
N VAL A 128 -2.85 -14.73 -6.16
CA VAL A 128 -1.54 -14.99 -6.76
C VAL A 128 -0.48 -14.91 -5.66
N THR A 129 0.40 -15.89 -5.59
CA THR A 129 1.46 -15.95 -4.57
C THR A 129 2.83 -15.99 -5.22
N CYS A 130 3.86 -15.50 -4.53
CA CYS A 130 5.24 -15.61 -5.02
C CYS A 130 5.80 -17.01 -4.78
N ASP A 131 6.34 -17.66 -5.81
CA ASP A 131 7.26 -18.79 -5.64
C ASP A 131 8.70 -18.26 -5.63
N THR A 132 9.24 -18.05 -4.43
CA THR A 132 10.58 -17.49 -4.23
C THR A 132 11.72 -18.39 -4.72
N ARG A 133 11.45 -19.64 -5.12
CA ARG A 133 12.48 -20.52 -5.70
C ARG A 133 12.77 -20.18 -7.17
N ILE A 134 11.75 -19.69 -7.86
CA ILE A 134 11.81 -19.29 -9.27
C ILE A 134 11.59 -17.78 -9.45
N GLU A 135 11.42 -17.04 -8.35
CA GLU A 135 11.20 -15.59 -8.31
C GLU A 135 10.03 -15.14 -9.19
N THR A 136 8.99 -15.96 -9.26
CA THR A 136 7.83 -15.73 -10.14
C THR A 136 6.51 -15.86 -9.39
N CYS A 137 5.56 -14.98 -9.71
CA CYS A 137 4.19 -15.05 -9.28
C CYS A 137 3.46 -16.24 -9.93
N ILE A 138 2.92 -17.12 -9.09
CA ILE A 138 2.17 -18.30 -9.55
C ILE A 138 0.67 -18.07 -9.41
N ALA A 139 -0.08 -18.52 -10.42
CA ALA A 139 -1.53 -18.41 -10.45
C ALA A 139 -2.17 -19.07 -9.21
N PRO A 140 -3.33 -18.58 -8.75
CA PRO A 140 -4.06 -19.20 -7.65
C PRO A 140 -4.25 -20.68 -7.96
N GLN A 141 -3.77 -21.54 -7.06
CA GLN A 141 -4.05 -22.97 -7.17
C GLN A 141 -5.57 -23.12 -7.12
N ALA A 142 -6.15 -23.68 -8.18
CA ALA A 142 -7.56 -24.02 -8.20
C ALA A 142 -7.82 -24.92 -6.98
N GLY A 143 -8.47 -24.38 -5.96
CA GLY A 143 -8.94 -25.16 -4.83
C GLY A 143 -9.77 -26.33 -5.34
N PRO A 144 -9.90 -27.44 -4.58
CA PRO A 144 -10.65 -28.60 -5.02
C PRO A 144 -12.01 -28.16 -5.56
N GLU A 145 -12.22 -28.40 -6.85
CA GLU A 145 -13.41 -27.96 -7.58
C GLU A 145 -14.63 -28.37 -6.75
N PRO A 146 -15.54 -27.45 -6.39
CA PRO A 146 -16.72 -27.83 -5.62
C PRO A 146 -17.45 -28.89 -6.44
N SER A 147 -17.42 -30.13 -5.93
CA SER A 147 -17.92 -31.32 -6.62
C SER A 147 -19.24 -31.00 -7.33
N ALA A 148 -19.37 -31.49 -8.56
CA ALA A 148 -20.51 -31.28 -9.47
C ALA A 148 -21.91 -31.48 -8.82
N ARG A 149 -21.96 -32.06 -7.62
CA ARG A 149 -23.13 -32.13 -6.73
C ARG A 149 -23.77 -30.78 -6.42
N ARG A 150 -23.00 -29.69 -6.26
CA ARG A 150 -23.58 -28.35 -5.96
C ARG A 150 -24.12 -27.63 -7.20
N ARG A 151 -23.66 -27.99 -8.40
CA ARG A 151 -24.22 -27.46 -9.66
C ARG A 151 -25.62 -28.00 -9.97
N ARG A 152 -25.99 -29.17 -9.43
CA ARG A 152 -27.35 -29.74 -9.62
C ARG A 152 -28.43 -29.04 -8.79
N SER A 153 -28.07 -28.43 -7.65
CA SER A 153 -29.02 -27.68 -6.81
C SER A 153 -29.26 -26.24 -7.29
N VAL A 154 -28.49 -25.75 -8.27
CA VAL A 154 -28.62 -24.40 -8.85
C VAL A 154 -28.96 -24.53 -10.34
N GLN A 155 -29.86 -25.46 -10.69
CA GLN A 155 -30.58 -25.31 -11.95
C GLN A 155 -31.62 -24.20 -11.76
N PRO A 156 -31.64 -23.14 -12.59
CA PRO A 156 -32.80 -22.28 -12.67
C PRO A 156 -33.99 -23.15 -13.09
N GLU A 157 -35.06 -23.09 -12.33
CA GLU A 157 -36.35 -23.64 -12.72
C GLU A 157 -36.81 -22.90 -13.98
N TYR A 158 -36.54 -23.48 -15.14
CA TYR A 158 -37.01 -22.93 -16.41
C TYR A 158 -38.54 -22.87 -16.39
N PRO A 159 -39.19 -21.74 -16.71
CA PRO A 159 -40.63 -21.68 -16.84
C PRO A 159 -40.98 -22.21 -18.24
N TYR A 160 -40.81 -23.51 -18.48
CA TYR A 160 -41.47 -24.10 -19.64
C TYR A 160 -42.95 -24.20 -19.29
N LYS A 161 -43.73 -23.28 -19.87
CA LYS A 161 -45.19 -23.40 -19.90
C LYS A 161 -45.51 -24.82 -20.35
N GLN A 162 -46.23 -25.56 -19.52
CA GLN A 162 -46.80 -26.85 -19.86
C GLN A 162 -47.68 -26.69 -21.11
N TYR A 163 -47.13 -26.98 -22.28
CA TYR A 163 -47.92 -27.12 -23.49
C TYR A 163 -48.70 -28.43 -23.35
N LYS A 164 -50.00 -28.34 -23.04
CA LYS A 164 -50.92 -29.47 -23.15
C LYS A 164 -51.30 -29.61 -24.63
N PRO A 165 -50.88 -30.67 -25.34
CA PRO A 165 -51.45 -30.94 -26.65
C PRO A 165 -52.95 -31.24 -26.47
N ARG A 166 -53.82 -30.43 -27.10
CA ARG A 166 -55.22 -30.77 -27.30
C ARG A 166 -55.26 -32.06 -28.10
N ARG A 167 -55.80 -33.14 -27.53
CA ARG A 167 -56.15 -34.34 -28.29
C ARG A 167 -57.17 -33.93 -29.34
N ALA A 168 -56.83 -34.06 -30.62
CA ALA A 168 -57.82 -34.01 -31.70
C ALA A 168 -58.80 -35.16 -31.49
N ALA A 169 -60.10 -34.88 -31.59
CA ALA A 169 -61.14 -35.89 -31.52
C ALA A 169 -61.01 -36.85 -32.73
N PRO A 170 -61.19 -38.17 -32.54
CA PRO A 170 -61.19 -39.10 -33.67
C PRO A 170 -62.45 -38.88 -34.52
N SER A 171 -62.26 -38.59 -35.80
CA SER A 171 -63.30 -38.71 -36.82
C SER A 171 -63.49 -40.18 -37.14
N TRP A 172 -64.67 -40.71 -36.87
CA TRP A 172 -65.09 -42.05 -37.26
C TRP A 172 -65.30 -42.11 -38.78
N VAL A 173 -64.74 -43.13 -39.43
CA VAL A 173 -65.16 -43.66 -40.74
C VAL A 173 -65.59 -45.09 -40.49
#